data_AF-A0A8H4XTH4-F1
#
_entry.id   AF-A0A8H4XTH4-F1
#
_cell.length_a   1.000
_cell.length_b   1.000
_cell.length_c   1.000
_cell.angle_alpha   90.00
_cell.angle_beta   90.00
_cell.angle_gamma   90.00
#
_symmetry.space_group_name_H-M   'P 1'
#
loop_
_entity.id
_entity.type
_entity.pdbx_description
1 polymer ?
#
loop_
_entity_poly.entity_id
_entity_poly.type
_entity_poly.pdbx_seq_one_letter_code
_entity_poly.pdbx_strand_id
1 'polypeptide(L)'
;MSEYISQVCVECAQILSTVPPSVFLISLAAGIIGLVALVYTFLFAVAFRPRAPFPEEKTYRTLSEDGTPTGPQQLPCWQNSWELERQNTNKGAVFDIEKPELFMSVVVPAYNEEERLIGMLEETVDYLEHAYGTLADQATNEQVKDKTKNDSVRQRKTGNGHVADNDSSKGWEILLVSDGSTDRTEEVAFEFARDHQLTLHPRAHTGPWTSDKREGVHIPPGSIRIVTLTQNRGKGGAVTHGMRHVRGKYVVFADADGASKFSDLGKLVTAAQKVEDSEG
;
A
#
# COMPACT_ATOMS: atom_id res chain seq x y z
N MET A 1 24.19 51.50 30.01
CA MET A 1 23.67 50.65 28.91
C MET A 1 23.39 51.46 27.64
N SER A 2 22.70 52.62 27.72
CA SER A 2 22.40 53.48 26.56
C SER A 2 23.62 54.07 25.84
N GLU A 3 24.66 54.50 26.56
CA GLU A 3 25.87 55.09 25.95
C GLU A 3 26.73 54.06 25.21
N TYR A 4 26.77 52.82 25.71
CA TYR A 4 27.50 51.72 25.10
C TYR A 4 26.89 51.32 23.75
N ILE A 5 25.55 51.28 23.68
CA ILE A 5 24.81 51.02 22.44
C ILE A 5 25.07 52.15 21.42
N SER A 6 25.10 53.40 21.87
CA SER A 6 25.37 54.54 20.99
C SER A 6 26.79 54.51 20.41
N GLN A 7 27.80 54.12 21.18
CA GLN A 7 29.17 54.00 20.69
C GLN A 7 29.30 52.89 19.65
N VAL A 8 28.72 51.72 19.92
CA VAL A 8 28.70 50.59 18.97
C VAL A 8 28.02 50.98 17.65
N CYS A 9 26.90 51.72 17.71
CA CYS A 9 26.20 52.18 16.51
C CYS A 9 27.04 53.15 15.65
N VAL A 10 27.79 54.06 16.28
CA VAL A 10 28.65 55.02 15.57
C VAL A 10 29.84 54.30 14.91
N GLU A 11 30.47 53.37 15.61
CA GLU A 11 31.55 52.54 15.05
C GLU A 11 31.05 51.67 13.88
N CYS A 12 29.88 51.05 14.00
CA CYS A 12 29.28 50.27 12.91
C CYS A 12 28.99 51.13 11.67
N ALA A 13 28.47 52.35 11.85
CA ALA A 13 28.19 53.26 10.73
C ALA A 13 29.46 53.70 10.00
N GLN A 14 30.55 53.94 10.74
CA GLN A 14 31.83 54.34 10.18
C GLN A 14 32.50 53.20 9.39
N ILE A 15 32.41 51.97 9.90
CA ILE A 15 32.84 50.76 9.18
C ILE A 15 32.01 50.53 7.91
N LEU A 16 30.68 50.72 7.98
CA LEU A 16 29.81 50.56 6.81
C LEU A 16 30.14 51.54 5.68
N SER A 17 30.60 52.75 6.01
CA SER A 17 30.94 53.79 5.04
C SER A 17 32.28 53.57 4.33
N THR A 18 33.17 52.75 4.90
CA THR A 18 34.54 52.53 4.40
C THR A 18 34.71 51.24 3.60
N VAL A 19 33.75 50.31 3.70
CA VAL A 19 33.81 49.00 3.03
C VAL A 19 33.23 49.09 1.61
N PRO A 20 33.93 48.56 0.58
CA PRO A 20 33.40 48.53 -0.79
C PRO A 20 32.10 47.71 -0.88
N PRO A 21 31.11 48.14 -1.69
CA PRO A 21 29.83 47.42 -1.83
C PRO A 21 29.97 45.96 -2.27
N SER A 22 31.00 45.64 -3.05
CA SER A 22 31.29 44.28 -3.49
C SER A 22 31.62 43.33 -2.33
N VAL A 23 32.36 43.81 -1.32
CA VAL A 23 32.71 43.02 -0.14
C VAL A 23 31.47 42.72 0.70
N PHE A 24 30.55 43.69 0.80
CA PHE A 24 29.26 43.50 1.49
C PHE A 24 28.36 42.50 0.76
N LEU A 25 28.27 42.58 -0.57
CA LEU A 25 27.47 41.62 -1.35
C LEU A 25 28.04 40.20 -1.28
N ILE A 26 29.37 40.06 -1.31
CA ILE A 26 30.03 38.76 -1.16
C ILE A 26 29.81 38.19 0.23
N SER A 27 29.92 38.99 1.30
CA SER A 27 29.70 38.51 2.67
C SER A 27 28.24 38.13 2.91
N LEU A 28 27.28 38.90 2.38
CA LEU A 28 25.86 38.58 2.43
C LEU A 28 25.54 37.28 1.68
N ALA A 29 26.07 37.13 0.45
CA ALA A 29 25.89 35.91 -0.34
C ALA A 29 26.50 34.69 0.36
N ALA A 30 27.71 34.81 0.91
CA ALA A 30 28.35 33.75 1.68
C ALA A 30 27.54 33.39 2.95
N GLY A 31 26.98 34.39 3.64
CA GLY A 31 26.09 34.19 4.79
C GLY A 31 24.81 33.43 4.43
N ILE A 32 24.17 33.77 3.31
CA ILE A 32 22.97 33.08 2.81
C ILE A 32 23.32 31.63 2.43
N ILE A 33 24.40 31.41 1.70
CA ILE A 33 24.84 30.06 1.32
C ILE A 33 25.16 29.22 2.56
N GLY A 34 25.85 29.81 3.54
CA GLY A 34 26.14 29.16 4.82
C GLY A 34 24.86 28.80 5.59
N LEU A 35 23.88 29.70 5.64
CA LEU A 35 22.58 29.44 6.26
C LEU A 35 21.82 28.32 5.54
N VAL A 36 21.78 28.33 4.20
CA VAL A 36 21.14 27.28 3.40
C VAL A 36 21.83 25.94 3.63
N ALA A 37 23.16 25.90 3.66
CA ALA A 37 23.92 24.68 3.93
C ALA A 37 23.66 24.15 5.35
N LEU A 38 23.59 25.04 6.35
CA LEU A 38 23.26 24.69 7.73
C LEU A 38 21.84 24.14 7.85
N VAL A 39 20.86 24.83 7.27
CA VAL A 39 19.46 24.36 7.25
C VAL A 39 19.36 23.02 6.54
N TYR A 40 20.04 22.85 5.40
CA TYR A 40 20.04 21.58 4.65
C TYR A 40 20.68 20.45 5.44
N THR A 41 21.82 20.68 6.09
CA THR A 41 22.47 19.66 6.94
C THR A 41 21.66 19.33 8.19
N PHE A 42 21.01 20.32 8.80
CA PHE A 42 20.06 20.10 9.89
C PHE A 42 18.87 19.25 9.43
N LEU A 43 18.25 19.62 8.31
CA LEU A 43 17.17 18.83 7.71
C LEU A 43 17.64 17.42 7.38
N PHE A 44 18.84 17.24 6.85
CA PHE A 44 19.39 15.91 6.56
C PHE A 44 19.61 15.07 7.83
N ALA A 45 20.06 15.69 8.92
CA ALA A 45 20.30 15.01 10.19
C ALA A 45 18.98 14.64 10.90
N VAL A 46 17.95 15.47 10.78
CA VAL A 46 16.64 15.26 11.41
C VAL A 46 15.69 14.45 10.53
N ALA A 47 15.83 14.50 9.21
CA ALA A 47 14.99 13.77 8.28
C ALA A 47 15.14 12.26 8.52
N PHE A 48 14.04 11.65 8.94
CA PHE A 48 13.97 10.22 9.17
C PHE A 48 14.18 9.47 7.86
N ARG A 49 15.32 8.79 7.73
CA ARG A 49 15.58 7.87 6.62
C ARG A 49 15.15 6.47 7.04
N PRO A 50 14.06 5.92 6.47
CA PRO A 50 13.63 4.58 6.82
C PRO A 50 14.77 3.59 6.52
N ARG A 51 15.08 2.71 7.49
CA ARG A 51 16.15 1.71 7.29
C ARG A 51 15.81 0.78 6.13
N ALA A 52 16.81 0.12 5.56
CA ALA A 52 16.60 -0.93 4.56
C ALA A 52 16.02 -2.23 5.20
N PRO A 53 15.24 -3.05 4.46
CA PRO A 53 14.72 -4.33 4.97
C PRO A 53 15.85 -5.30 5.27
N PHE A 54 15.71 -6.09 6.34
CA PHE A 54 16.57 -7.24 6.56
C PHE A 54 16.23 -8.39 5.58
N PRO A 55 17.16 -9.31 5.30
CA PRO A 55 16.88 -10.48 4.46
C PRO A 55 15.74 -11.35 4.98
N GLU A 56 15.61 -11.48 6.30
CA GLU A 56 14.57 -12.29 6.95
C GLU A 56 13.17 -11.69 6.75
N GLU A 57 13.10 -10.37 6.63
CA GLU A 57 11.87 -9.61 6.38
C GLU A 57 11.37 -9.73 4.93
N LYS A 58 12.17 -10.31 4.03
CA LYS A 58 11.77 -10.58 2.63
C LYS A 58 11.07 -11.92 2.49
N THR A 59 10.48 -12.42 3.56
CA THR A 59 9.75 -13.68 3.58
C THR A 59 8.31 -13.46 4.00
N TYR A 60 7.42 -14.32 3.51
CA TYR A 60 6.03 -14.35 3.92
C TYR A 60 5.64 -15.73 4.41
N ARG A 61 4.55 -15.77 5.15
CA ARG A 61 3.88 -16.97 5.61
C ARG A 61 2.42 -16.91 5.17
N THR A 62 1.86 -18.05 4.82
CA THR A 62 0.43 -18.19 4.50
C THR A 62 -0.10 -19.47 5.19
N LEU A 63 -1.34 -19.84 4.98
CA LEU A 63 -1.89 -21.09 5.48
C LEU A 63 -1.71 -22.21 4.46
N SER A 64 -1.28 -23.38 4.95
CA SER A 64 -1.33 -24.64 4.21
C SER A 64 -2.77 -25.16 4.10
N GLU A 65 -3.01 -26.14 3.24
CA GLU A 65 -4.30 -26.82 3.11
C GLU A 65 -4.78 -27.45 4.44
N ASP A 66 -3.83 -27.82 5.30
CA ASP A 66 -4.10 -28.37 6.64
C ASP A 66 -4.44 -27.30 7.70
N GLY A 67 -4.43 -26.01 7.33
CA GLY A 67 -4.69 -24.90 8.25
C GLY A 67 -3.55 -24.52 9.18
N THR A 68 -2.36 -25.07 8.95
CA THR A 68 -1.15 -24.69 9.67
C THR A 68 -0.41 -23.57 8.92
N PRO A 69 0.18 -22.58 9.63
CA PRO A 69 1.04 -21.60 9.00
C PRO A 69 2.22 -22.28 8.30
N THR A 70 2.44 -21.94 7.03
CA THR A 70 3.58 -22.43 6.27
C THR A 70 4.90 -21.92 6.87
N GLY A 71 5.99 -22.61 6.58
CA GLY A 71 7.32 -22.06 6.79
C GLY A 71 7.53 -20.75 6.00
N PRO A 72 8.57 -19.95 6.34
CA PRO A 72 8.87 -18.71 5.64
C PRO A 72 9.20 -18.99 4.16
N GLN A 73 8.44 -18.40 3.25
CA GLN A 73 8.60 -18.45 1.80
C GLN A 73 9.15 -17.12 1.29
N GLN A 74 9.97 -17.13 0.23
CA GLN A 74 10.53 -15.89 -0.33
C GLN A 74 9.44 -15.04 -0.98
N LEU A 75 9.43 -13.75 -0.66
CA LEU A 75 8.53 -12.80 -1.31
C LEU A 75 9.02 -12.51 -2.74
N PRO A 76 8.15 -12.62 -3.76
CA PRO A 76 8.47 -12.09 -5.08
C PRO A 76 8.64 -10.58 -4.98
N CYS A 77 9.60 -10.00 -5.69
CA CYS A 77 9.83 -8.56 -5.70
C CYS A 77 10.03 -8.11 -7.14
N TRP A 78 9.00 -7.51 -7.72
CA TRP A 78 9.02 -7.04 -9.12
C TRP A 78 10.16 -6.04 -9.34
N GLN A 79 10.47 -5.21 -8.34
CA GLN A 79 11.56 -4.22 -8.43
C GLN A 79 12.93 -4.90 -8.55
N ASN A 80 13.19 -5.97 -7.80
CA ASN A 80 14.47 -6.68 -7.88
C ASN A 80 14.61 -7.38 -9.24
N SER A 81 13.54 -8.02 -9.72
CA SER A 81 13.51 -8.66 -11.04
C SER A 81 13.81 -7.64 -12.14
N TRP A 82 13.16 -6.48 -12.09
CA TRP A 82 13.38 -5.37 -13.02
C TRP A 82 14.80 -4.79 -12.95
N GLU A 83 15.35 -4.58 -11.74
CA GLU A 83 16.72 -4.09 -11.57
C GLU A 83 17.76 -5.09 -12.11
N LEU A 84 17.55 -6.38 -11.91
CA LEU A 84 18.42 -7.45 -12.41
C LEU A 84 18.44 -7.47 -13.94
N GLU A 85 17.26 -7.40 -14.56
CA GLU A 85 17.10 -7.40 -16.01
C GLU A 85 17.72 -6.14 -16.65
N ARG A 86 17.58 -5.00 -15.98
CA ARG A 86 18.23 -3.74 -16.36
C ARG A 86 19.75 -3.80 -16.31
N GLN A 87 20.34 -4.53 -15.38
CA GLN A 87 21.80 -4.67 -15.28
C GLN A 87 22.37 -5.63 -16.34
N ASN A 88 21.60 -6.66 -16.70
CA ASN A 88 22.04 -7.66 -17.67
C ASN A 88 21.91 -7.20 -19.14
N THR A 89 21.13 -6.15 -19.41
CA THR A 89 20.79 -5.72 -20.77
C THR A 89 21.47 -4.40 -21.15
N ASN A 90 21.91 -4.27 -22.42
CA ASN A 90 22.51 -3.03 -22.93
C ASN A 90 21.58 -1.82 -22.75
N LYS A 91 22.15 -0.67 -22.37
CA LYS A 91 21.45 0.61 -22.16
C LYS A 91 20.58 0.97 -23.38
N GLY A 92 19.27 0.75 -23.29
CA GLY A 92 18.31 1.21 -24.32
C GLY A 92 17.07 0.35 -24.56
N ALA A 93 16.93 -0.83 -23.95
CA ALA A 93 15.70 -1.61 -24.05
C ALA A 93 14.58 -1.00 -23.17
N VAL A 94 13.35 -1.00 -23.68
CA VAL A 94 12.13 -0.79 -22.87
C VAL A 94 11.97 -2.03 -21.99
N PHE A 95 11.80 -1.82 -20.68
CA PHE A 95 11.74 -2.90 -19.69
C PHE A 95 10.29 -3.11 -19.27
N ASP A 96 9.73 -4.27 -19.62
CA ASP A 96 8.41 -4.67 -19.14
C ASP A 96 8.51 -5.09 -17.67
N ILE A 97 7.61 -4.56 -16.84
CA ILE A 97 7.43 -5.04 -15.48
C ILE A 97 6.89 -6.48 -15.56
N GLU A 98 7.29 -7.34 -14.61
CA GLU A 98 6.79 -8.71 -14.51
C GLU A 98 5.27 -8.77 -14.66
N LYS A 99 4.77 -9.73 -15.45
CA LYS A 99 3.33 -9.82 -15.73
C LYS A 99 2.56 -10.12 -14.45
N PRO A 100 1.45 -9.42 -14.19
CA PRO A 100 0.66 -9.64 -12.98
C PRO A 100 0.03 -11.04 -12.99
N GLU A 101 0.06 -11.70 -11.83
CA GLU A 101 -0.59 -13.00 -11.62
C GLU A 101 -2.07 -12.85 -11.25
N LEU A 102 -2.41 -11.75 -10.58
CA LEU A 102 -3.73 -11.48 -10.00
C LEU A 102 -4.30 -10.18 -10.53
N PHE A 103 -5.62 -9.99 -10.42
CA PHE A 103 -6.24 -8.72 -10.77
C PHE A 103 -5.92 -7.64 -9.73
N MET A 104 -6.04 -7.98 -8.45
CA MET A 104 -5.98 -7.03 -7.34
C MET A 104 -5.04 -7.50 -6.22
N SER A 105 -4.18 -6.62 -5.73
CA SER A 105 -3.44 -6.80 -4.48
C SER A 105 -3.76 -5.68 -3.50
N VAL A 106 -4.20 -6.03 -2.30
CA VAL A 106 -4.42 -5.09 -1.20
C VAL A 106 -3.30 -5.22 -0.18
N VAL A 107 -2.53 -4.16 0.02
CA VAL A 107 -1.47 -4.08 1.04
C VAL A 107 -2.08 -3.51 2.33
N VAL A 108 -1.94 -4.24 3.43
CA VAL A 108 -2.44 -3.81 4.74
C VAL A 108 -1.25 -3.66 5.69
N PRO A 109 -0.78 -2.44 5.98
CA PRO A 109 0.18 -2.23 7.06
C PRO A 109 -0.53 -2.40 8.41
N ALA A 110 0.09 -3.16 9.32
CA ALA A 110 -0.44 -3.37 10.66
C ALA A 110 0.66 -3.22 11.70
N TYR A 111 0.40 -2.45 12.76
CA TYR A 111 1.26 -2.34 13.93
C TYR A 111 0.39 -2.28 15.18
N ASN A 112 0.40 -3.36 15.95
CA ASN A 112 -0.45 -3.51 17.13
C ASN A 112 -1.95 -3.28 16.84
N GLU A 113 -2.50 -4.07 15.92
CA GLU A 113 -3.86 -3.93 15.38
C GLU A 113 -4.78 -5.10 15.75
N GLU A 114 -4.45 -5.88 16.79
CA GLU A 114 -5.17 -7.10 17.18
C GLU A 114 -6.70 -6.93 17.22
N GLU A 115 -7.20 -5.83 17.79
CA GLU A 115 -8.64 -5.59 17.96
C GLU A 115 -9.35 -5.08 16.69
N ARG A 116 -8.63 -4.37 15.82
CA ARG A 116 -9.22 -3.67 14.65
C ARG A 116 -9.08 -4.46 13.35
N LEU A 117 -8.06 -5.32 13.28
CA LEU A 117 -7.70 -6.05 12.07
C LEU A 117 -8.85 -6.93 11.55
N ILE A 118 -9.55 -7.64 12.43
CA ILE A 118 -10.61 -8.59 12.04
C ILE A 118 -11.73 -7.88 11.27
N GLY A 119 -12.24 -6.77 11.81
CA GLY A 119 -13.35 -6.04 11.19
C GLY A 119 -12.98 -5.47 9.82
N MET A 120 -11.75 -4.99 9.67
CA MET A 120 -11.23 -4.49 8.38
C MET A 120 -11.05 -5.63 7.37
N LEU A 121 -10.49 -6.78 7.79
CA LEU A 121 -10.32 -7.95 6.93
C LEU A 121 -11.66 -8.51 6.45
N GLU A 122 -12.67 -8.57 7.32
CA GLU A 122 -14.01 -9.01 6.96
C GLU A 122 -14.60 -8.15 5.82
N GLU A 123 -14.59 -6.83 5.98
CA GLU A 123 -15.10 -5.91 4.95
C GLU A 123 -14.30 -6.02 3.65
N THR A 124 -12.98 -6.16 3.77
CA THR A 124 -12.07 -6.30 2.62
C THR A 124 -12.38 -7.55 1.82
N VAL A 125 -12.43 -8.70 2.50
CA VAL A 125 -12.64 -10.00 1.87
C VAL A 125 -14.03 -10.08 1.25
N ASP A 126 -15.06 -9.64 1.96
CA ASP A 126 -16.43 -9.59 1.44
C ASP A 126 -16.46 -8.79 0.14
N TYR A 127 -15.85 -7.59 0.12
CA TYR A 127 -15.80 -6.80 -1.11
C TYR A 127 -14.99 -7.46 -2.23
N LEU A 128 -13.78 -7.93 -1.94
CA LEU A 128 -12.87 -8.49 -2.95
C LEU A 128 -13.43 -9.75 -3.58
N GLU A 129 -14.05 -10.63 -2.80
CA GLU A 129 -14.61 -11.87 -3.33
C GLU A 129 -15.83 -11.62 -4.23
N HIS A 130 -16.70 -10.67 -3.85
CA HIS A 130 -17.85 -10.29 -4.66
C HIS A 130 -17.47 -9.54 -5.93
N ALA A 131 -16.41 -8.73 -5.89
CA ALA A 131 -15.99 -7.89 -7.02
C ALA A 131 -15.02 -8.62 -7.98
N TYR A 132 -14.08 -9.40 -7.45
CA TYR A 132 -12.92 -9.92 -8.19
C TYR A 132 -12.63 -11.41 -7.93
N GLY A 133 -13.40 -12.08 -7.07
CA GLY A 133 -13.23 -13.48 -6.71
C GLY A 133 -14.12 -14.46 -7.49
N THR A 134 -14.32 -15.64 -6.93
CA THR A 134 -15.13 -16.72 -7.52
C THR A 134 -16.63 -16.41 -7.53
N LEU A 135 -17.12 -15.61 -6.57
CA LEU A 135 -18.52 -15.17 -6.54
C LEU A 135 -18.85 -14.19 -7.68
N ALA A 136 -17.86 -13.42 -8.15
CA ALA A 136 -18.03 -12.59 -9.35
C ALA A 136 -18.32 -13.43 -10.61
N ASP A 137 -17.73 -14.64 -10.69
CA ASP A 137 -17.99 -15.59 -11.79
C ASP A 137 -19.40 -16.21 -11.71
N GLN A 138 -20.00 -16.35 -10.52
CA GLN A 138 -21.37 -16.85 -10.39
C GLN A 138 -22.41 -15.79 -10.80
N ALA A 139 -22.23 -14.54 -10.36
CA ALA A 139 -23.13 -13.44 -10.71
C ALA A 139 -23.13 -13.11 -12.22
N THR A 140 -21.98 -13.23 -12.88
CA THR A 140 -21.87 -13.07 -14.34
C THR A 140 -22.52 -14.23 -15.09
N ASN A 141 -22.36 -15.48 -14.63
CA ASN A 141 -22.98 -16.66 -15.24
C ASN A 141 -24.51 -16.71 -15.07
N GLU A 142 -25.06 -16.21 -13.96
CA GLU A 142 -26.51 -16.10 -13.76
C GLU A 142 -27.14 -15.05 -14.68
N GLN A 143 -26.50 -13.89 -14.87
CA GLN A 143 -26.99 -12.87 -15.81
C GLN A 143 -26.94 -13.30 -17.28
N VAL A 144 -26.01 -14.18 -17.67
CA VAL A 144 -25.93 -14.74 -19.03
C VAL A 144 -27.06 -15.76 -19.27
N LYS A 145 -27.47 -16.53 -18.26
CA LYS A 145 -28.62 -17.45 -18.39
C LYS A 145 -29.94 -16.69 -18.53
N ASP A 146 -30.12 -15.57 -17.82
CA ASP A 146 -31.39 -14.82 -17.83
C ASP A 146 -31.55 -13.93 -19.09
N LYS A 147 -30.45 -13.49 -19.71
CA LYS A 147 -30.49 -12.74 -20.98
C LYS A 147 -31.00 -13.52 -22.20
N THR A 148 -31.20 -14.84 -22.08
CA THR A 148 -31.83 -15.62 -23.16
C THR A 148 -33.36 -15.58 -23.12
N LYS A 149 -33.97 -14.91 -22.13
CA LYS A 149 -35.41 -14.69 -22.06
C LYS A 149 -35.72 -13.24 -21.71
N ASN A 150 -36.26 -12.54 -22.70
CA ASN A 150 -36.97 -11.26 -22.66
C ASN A 150 -36.18 -9.97 -22.94
N ASP A 151 -36.61 -9.40 -24.06
CA ASP A 151 -36.39 -8.04 -24.54
C ASP A 151 -36.74 -6.94 -23.53
N SER A 152 -35.95 -5.88 -23.60
CA SER A 152 -36.35 -4.47 -23.48
C SER A 152 -36.87 -3.93 -22.13
N VAL A 153 -35.97 -3.68 -21.17
CA VAL A 153 -36.12 -2.52 -20.26
C VAL A 153 -34.74 -1.94 -19.94
N ARG A 154 -34.51 -0.66 -20.29
CA ARG A 154 -33.32 0.10 -19.87
C ARG A 154 -33.38 0.33 -18.35
N GLN A 155 -32.59 -0.42 -17.59
CA GLN A 155 -32.31 -0.11 -16.19
C GLN A 155 -31.02 0.69 -16.03
N ARG A 156 -31.11 1.64 -15.11
CA ARG A 156 -30.10 2.63 -14.73
C ARG A 156 -28.86 1.92 -14.16
N LYS A 157 -27.71 2.14 -14.81
CA LYS A 157 -26.40 1.58 -14.44
C LYS A 157 -25.93 2.16 -13.11
N THR A 158 -26.18 1.47 -12.00
CA THR A 158 -25.41 1.65 -10.76
C THR A 158 -24.01 1.14 -11.02
N GLY A 159 -23.00 1.96 -10.72
CA GLY A 159 -21.60 1.69 -11.01
C GLY A 159 -21.04 0.57 -10.15
N ASN A 160 -21.32 -0.69 -10.54
CA ASN A 160 -20.51 -1.82 -10.12
C ASN A 160 -19.31 -1.92 -11.06
N GLY A 161 -18.12 -2.06 -10.47
CA GLY A 161 -16.87 -2.30 -11.19
C GLY A 161 -16.98 -3.60 -11.99
N HIS A 162 -17.43 -3.49 -13.23
CA HIS A 162 -17.37 -4.59 -14.17
C HIS A 162 -15.94 -4.65 -14.68
N VAL A 163 -15.27 -5.77 -14.42
CA VAL A 163 -14.08 -6.18 -15.16
C VAL A 163 -14.44 -6.11 -16.64
N ALA A 164 -13.73 -5.27 -17.39
CA ALA A 164 -13.83 -5.29 -18.84
C ALA A 164 -13.37 -6.68 -19.29
N ASP A 165 -14.22 -7.35 -20.06
CA ASP A 165 -14.22 -8.79 -20.43
C ASP A 165 -12.98 -9.28 -21.21
N ASN A 166 -11.87 -8.54 -21.19
CA ASN A 166 -10.70 -8.72 -22.04
C ASN A 166 -9.37 -8.86 -21.25
N ASP A 167 -9.41 -8.82 -19.92
CA ASP A 167 -8.21 -8.97 -19.07
C ASP A 167 -8.22 -10.34 -18.39
N SER A 168 -7.18 -11.14 -18.66
CA SER A 168 -7.06 -12.54 -18.22
C SER A 168 -6.65 -12.70 -16.76
N SER A 169 -6.25 -11.62 -16.10
CA SER A 169 -5.89 -11.64 -14.68
C SER A 169 -7.16 -11.61 -13.83
N LYS A 170 -7.50 -12.74 -13.20
CA LYS A 170 -8.60 -12.87 -12.23
C LYS A 170 -8.05 -13.09 -10.83
N GLY A 171 -8.89 -12.87 -9.81
CA GLY A 171 -8.54 -13.13 -8.42
C GLY A 171 -7.86 -11.97 -7.72
N TRP A 172 -7.68 -12.13 -6.42
CA TRP A 172 -7.21 -11.08 -5.53
C TRP A 172 -6.29 -11.66 -4.44
N GLU A 173 -5.48 -10.81 -3.84
CA GLU A 173 -4.74 -11.15 -2.62
C GLU A 173 -4.74 -9.99 -1.61
N ILE A 174 -4.55 -10.34 -0.34
CA ILE A 174 -4.25 -9.42 0.75
C ILE A 174 -2.84 -9.73 1.23
N LEU A 175 -1.97 -8.72 1.18
CA LEU A 175 -0.62 -8.75 1.73
C LEU A 175 -0.60 -7.96 3.03
N LEU A 176 -0.73 -8.67 4.16
CA LEU A 176 -0.65 -8.08 5.50
C LEU A 176 0.82 -7.92 5.89
N VAL A 177 1.23 -6.69 6.21
CA VAL A 177 2.59 -6.37 6.65
C VAL A 177 2.57 -5.98 8.12
N SER A 178 2.93 -6.93 8.98
CA SER A 178 3.13 -6.71 10.42
C SER A 178 4.43 -5.92 10.64
N ASP A 179 4.33 -4.64 10.98
CA ASP A 179 5.44 -3.70 11.14
C ASP A 179 6.12 -3.83 12.52
N GLY A 180 6.52 -5.06 12.87
CA GLY A 180 7.13 -5.37 14.17
C GLY A 180 6.14 -5.27 15.33
N SER A 181 4.91 -5.73 15.12
CA SER A 181 3.87 -5.79 16.15
C SER A 181 4.34 -6.61 17.36
N THR A 182 3.97 -6.17 18.55
CA THR A 182 4.30 -6.79 19.84
C THR A 182 3.12 -7.50 20.49
N ASP A 183 1.93 -7.39 19.88
CA ASP A 183 0.68 -8.02 20.28
C ASP A 183 0.38 -9.26 19.42
N ARG A 184 -0.87 -9.76 19.46
CA ARG A 184 -1.28 -10.95 18.70
C ARG A 184 -1.78 -10.63 17.29
N THR A 185 -1.41 -9.49 16.70
CA THR A 185 -1.85 -9.08 15.34
C THR A 185 -1.65 -10.21 14.30
N GLU A 186 -0.49 -10.87 14.32
CA GLU A 186 -0.19 -11.96 13.38
C GLU A 186 -1.03 -13.20 13.63
N GLU A 187 -1.19 -13.58 14.90
CA GLU A 187 -1.97 -14.74 15.30
C GLU A 187 -3.42 -14.56 14.87
N VAL A 188 -4.01 -13.39 15.16
CA VAL A 188 -5.37 -13.03 14.75
C VAL A 188 -5.55 -13.08 13.23
N ALA A 189 -4.56 -12.63 12.46
CA ALA A 189 -4.61 -12.73 11.01
C ALA A 189 -4.64 -14.20 10.52
N PHE A 190 -3.84 -15.08 11.13
CA PHE A 190 -3.86 -16.51 10.81
C PHE A 190 -5.17 -17.17 11.26
N GLU A 191 -5.70 -16.81 12.43
CA GLU A 191 -6.98 -17.31 12.92
C GLU A 191 -8.12 -16.92 11.97
N PHE A 192 -8.13 -15.66 11.52
CA PHE A 192 -9.09 -15.17 10.54
C PHE A 192 -9.01 -15.94 9.23
N ALA A 193 -7.80 -16.08 8.66
CA ALA A 193 -7.58 -16.79 7.42
C ALA A 193 -7.99 -18.28 7.54
N ARG A 194 -7.77 -18.89 8.71
CA ARG A 194 -8.14 -20.29 8.97
C ARG A 194 -9.65 -20.48 9.01
N ASP A 195 -10.36 -19.58 9.68
CA ASP A 195 -11.83 -19.64 9.74
C ASP A 195 -12.44 -19.46 8.35
N HIS A 196 -11.89 -18.57 7.53
CA HIS A 196 -12.43 -18.26 6.21
C HIS A 196 -12.01 -19.24 5.10
N GLN A 197 -10.96 -20.05 5.30
CA GLN A 197 -10.49 -21.04 4.32
C GLN A 197 -10.92 -22.48 4.62
N LEU A 198 -11.16 -22.84 5.88
CA LEU A 198 -11.40 -24.24 6.28
C LEU A 198 -12.78 -24.47 6.86
N THR A 199 -13.43 -23.44 7.40
CA THR A 199 -14.76 -23.59 7.98
C THR A 199 -15.79 -23.62 6.85
N LEU A 200 -16.71 -24.60 6.89
CA LEU A 200 -17.82 -24.72 5.93
C LEU A 200 -18.78 -23.52 5.96
N HIS A 201 -18.92 -22.89 7.13
CA HIS A 201 -19.72 -21.70 7.40
C HIS A 201 -18.86 -20.69 8.17
N PRO A 202 -18.02 -19.89 7.47
CA PRO A 202 -17.20 -18.89 8.12
C PRO A 202 -18.07 -17.88 8.86
N ARG A 203 -17.61 -17.40 10.01
CA ARG A 203 -18.40 -16.46 10.81
C ARG A 203 -18.10 -15.05 10.38
N ALA A 204 -19.12 -14.33 9.91
CA ALA A 204 -18.98 -12.90 9.67
C ALA A 204 -18.73 -12.19 11.01
N HIS A 205 -17.61 -11.46 11.09
CA HIS A 205 -17.36 -10.60 12.23
C HIS A 205 -18.07 -9.25 12.05
N THR A 206 -18.79 -8.79 13.07
CA THR A 206 -19.45 -7.48 13.01
C THR A 206 -18.43 -6.38 13.32
N GLY A 207 -18.17 -5.52 12.32
CA GLY A 207 -17.35 -4.32 12.49
C GLY A 207 -18.22 -3.10 12.85
N PRO A 208 -17.61 -1.95 13.18
CA PRO A 208 -18.34 -0.71 13.48
C PRO A 208 -19.27 -0.23 12.36
N TRP A 209 -19.05 -0.70 11.13
CA TRP A 209 -19.70 -0.24 9.90
C TRP A 209 -20.52 -1.31 9.18
N THR A 210 -20.52 -2.57 9.63
CA THR A 210 -21.24 -3.70 9.01
C THR A 210 -22.34 -4.24 9.92
N SER A 211 -23.58 -4.20 9.43
CA SER A 211 -24.76 -4.69 10.15
C SER A 211 -25.08 -6.16 9.83
N ASP A 212 -25.06 -7.02 10.85
CA ASP A 212 -25.84 -8.28 10.95
C ASP A 212 -25.80 -9.26 9.76
N LYS A 213 -24.64 -9.44 9.11
CA LYS A 213 -24.42 -10.65 8.29
C LYS A 213 -24.14 -11.83 9.21
N ARG A 214 -24.78 -12.98 8.95
CA ARG A 214 -24.65 -14.20 9.77
C ARG A 214 -23.54 -15.14 9.30
N GLU A 215 -23.06 -14.97 8.07
CA GLU A 215 -22.12 -15.87 7.42
C GLU A 215 -21.12 -15.03 6.63
N GLY A 216 -19.84 -15.35 6.83
CA GLY A 216 -18.70 -14.73 6.15
C GLY A 216 -18.50 -15.35 4.77
N VAL A 217 -17.41 -14.98 4.11
CA VAL A 217 -17.13 -15.41 2.75
C VAL A 217 -15.97 -16.42 2.72
N HIS A 218 -16.10 -17.47 1.91
CA HIS A 218 -15.02 -18.45 1.76
C HIS A 218 -13.87 -17.87 0.92
N ILE A 219 -12.64 -17.99 1.40
CA ILE A 219 -11.44 -17.44 0.76
C ILE A 219 -10.63 -18.57 0.08
N PRO A 220 -10.08 -18.38 -1.13
CA PRO A 220 -9.18 -19.36 -1.72
C PRO A 220 -7.87 -19.49 -0.91
N PRO A 221 -7.27 -20.68 -0.80
CA PRO A 221 -5.95 -20.86 -0.20
C PRO A 221 -4.91 -19.93 -0.82
N GLY A 222 -4.00 -19.38 -0.01
CA GLY A 222 -2.94 -18.48 -0.48
C GLY A 222 -3.37 -17.03 -0.78
N SER A 223 -4.66 -16.68 -0.64
CA SER A 223 -5.14 -15.31 -0.88
C SER A 223 -4.69 -14.31 0.20
N ILE A 224 -4.40 -14.78 1.42
CA ILE A 224 -3.85 -13.95 2.51
C ILE A 224 -2.39 -14.35 2.74
N ARG A 225 -1.49 -13.39 2.57
CA ARG A 225 -0.05 -13.52 2.83
C ARG A 225 0.34 -12.58 3.95
N ILE A 226 1.08 -13.08 4.94
CA ILE A 226 1.51 -12.32 6.11
C ILE A 226 3.02 -12.18 6.07
N VAL A 227 3.48 -10.93 6.11
CA VAL A 227 4.89 -10.53 6.16
C VAL A 227 5.17 -9.95 7.53
N THR A 228 6.23 -10.42 8.17
CA THR A 228 6.64 -9.96 9.49
C THR A 228 7.93 -9.16 9.38
N LEU A 229 7.86 -7.88 9.72
CA LEU A 229 9.04 -7.05 9.91
C LEU A 229 9.59 -7.28 11.32
N THR A 230 10.89 -7.57 11.44
CA THR A 230 11.54 -7.87 12.72
C THR A 230 11.57 -6.65 13.64
N GLN A 231 11.64 -5.46 13.04
CA GLN A 231 11.64 -4.20 13.75
C GLN A 231 10.72 -3.21 13.05
N ASN A 232 9.98 -2.42 13.81
CA ASN A 232 9.15 -1.35 13.29
C ASN A 232 9.94 -0.39 12.40
N ARG A 233 9.42 -0.13 11.19
CA ARG A 233 9.99 0.76 10.17
C ARG A 233 9.07 1.94 9.86
N GLY A 234 7.99 2.06 10.64
CA GLY A 234 6.92 3.01 10.43
C GLY A 234 6.00 2.58 9.28
N LYS A 235 4.77 3.10 9.33
CA LYS A 235 3.73 2.84 8.33
C LYS A 235 4.20 3.01 6.88
N GLY A 236 4.91 4.08 6.56
CA GLY A 236 5.44 4.31 5.22
C GLY A 236 6.44 3.23 4.79
N GLY A 237 7.25 2.72 5.72
CA GLY A 237 8.16 1.60 5.51
C GLY A 237 7.41 0.29 5.25
N ALA A 238 6.37 0.01 6.04
CA ALA A 238 5.52 -1.18 5.87
C ALA A 238 4.74 -1.17 4.55
N VAL A 239 4.11 -0.03 4.20
CA VAL A 239 3.42 0.14 2.91
C VAL A 239 4.40 -0.02 1.75
N THR A 240 5.54 0.67 1.79
CA THR A 240 6.57 0.54 0.73
C THR A 240 7.07 -0.89 0.61
N HIS A 241 7.24 -1.59 1.74
CA HIS A 241 7.62 -2.99 1.73
C HIS A 241 6.54 -3.85 1.06
N GLY A 242 5.28 -3.70 1.44
CA GLY A 242 4.18 -4.45 0.82
C GLY A 242 4.07 -4.19 -0.68
N MET A 243 4.05 -2.92 -1.11
CA MET A 243 3.92 -2.50 -2.52
C MET A 243 5.02 -3.07 -3.44
N ARG A 244 6.18 -3.43 -2.90
CA ARG A 244 7.26 -4.05 -3.67
C ARG A 244 7.07 -5.55 -3.91
N HIS A 245 6.22 -6.20 -3.13
CA HIS A 245 6.06 -7.67 -3.13
C HIS A 245 4.65 -8.16 -3.46
N VAL A 246 3.84 -7.28 -4.05
CA VAL A 246 2.51 -7.58 -4.61
C VAL A 246 2.62 -8.29 -5.97
N ARG A 247 1.55 -9.00 -6.34
CA ARG A 247 1.45 -9.75 -7.60
C ARG A 247 0.26 -9.33 -8.47
N GLY A 248 -0.52 -8.36 -8.02
CA GLY A 248 -1.72 -7.87 -8.69
C GLY A 248 -1.44 -6.83 -9.76
N LYS A 249 -2.27 -6.80 -10.80
CA LYS A 249 -2.27 -5.75 -11.83
C LYS A 249 -2.61 -4.40 -11.21
N TYR A 250 -3.68 -4.36 -10.41
CA TYR A 250 -4.06 -3.21 -9.61
C TYR A 250 -3.60 -3.40 -8.18
N VAL A 251 -3.00 -2.35 -7.62
CA VAL A 251 -2.45 -2.38 -6.28
C VAL A 251 -3.00 -1.21 -5.48
N VAL A 252 -3.49 -1.50 -4.29
CA VAL A 252 -3.98 -0.49 -3.33
C VAL A 252 -3.45 -0.82 -1.95
N PHE A 253 -3.31 0.18 -1.09
CA PHE A 253 -3.14 -0.06 0.34
C PHE A 253 -4.38 0.41 1.10
N ALA A 254 -4.68 -0.28 2.19
CA ALA A 254 -5.76 0.09 3.11
C ALA A 254 -5.25 0.02 4.54
N ASP A 255 -5.63 1.00 5.36
CA ASP A 255 -5.27 1.01 6.77
C ASP A 255 -6.05 -0.06 7.53
N ALA A 256 -5.38 -0.70 8.50
CA ALA A 256 -5.95 -1.78 9.31
C ALA A 256 -7.06 -1.33 10.28
N ASP A 257 -7.29 -0.03 10.42
CA ASP A 257 -8.29 0.55 11.32
C ASP A 257 -9.71 0.66 10.71
N GLY A 258 -9.88 0.28 9.44
CA GLY A 258 -11.17 0.38 8.75
C GLY A 258 -11.60 1.82 8.43
N ALA A 259 -10.68 2.78 8.40
CA ALA A 259 -11.00 4.16 8.00
C ALA A 259 -11.39 4.29 6.52
N SER A 260 -11.02 3.31 5.69
CA SER A 260 -11.33 3.28 4.26
C SER A 260 -12.56 2.43 3.97
N LYS A 261 -13.50 2.97 3.19
CA LYS A 261 -14.69 2.22 2.74
C LYS A 261 -14.38 1.45 1.46
N PHE A 262 -14.52 0.13 1.47
CA PHE A 262 -14.16 -0.69 0.29
C PHE A 262 -15.08 -0.46 -0.90
N SER A 263 -16.28 0.10 -0.70
CA SER A 263 -17.15 0.56 -1.80
C SER A 263 -16.50 1.61 -2.71
N ASP A 264 -15.50 2.35 -2.23
CA ASP A 264 -14.79 3.35 -3.03
C ASP A 264 -13.66 2.74 -3.87
N LEU A 265 -13.20 1.52 -3.54
CA LEU A 265 -12.16 0.81 -4.30
C LEU A 265 -12.60 0.57 -5.75
N GLY A 266 -13.84 0.18 -5.98
CA GLY A 266 -14.36 -0.03 -7.33
C GLY A 266 -14.38 1.25 -8.18
N LYS A 267 -14.64 2.40 -7.55
CA LYS A 267 -14.58 3.70 -8.24
C LYS A 267 -13.14 4.05 -8.60
N LEU A 268 -12.19 3.77 -7.72
CA LEU A 268 -10.77 4.00 -7.95
C LEU A 268 -10.25 3.15 -9.12
N VAL A 269 -10.57 1.86 -9.14
CA VAL A 269 -10.20 0.95 -10.24
C VAL A 269 -10.82 1.41 -11.56
N THR A 270 -12.11 1.77 -11.55
CA THR A 270 -12.78 2.29 -12.75
C THR A 270 -12.15 3.60 -13.25
N ALA A 271 -11.68 4.45 -12.34
CA ALA A 271 -11.00 5.68 -12.72
C ALA A 271 -9.61 5.39 -13.30
N ALA A 272 -8.87 4.45 -12.72
CA ALA A 272 -7.57 3.99 -13.22
C ALA A 272 -7.70 3.40 -14.64
N GLN A 273 -8.65 2.51 -14.87
CA GLN A 273 -8.94 1.92 -16.19
C GLN A 273 -9.29 2.95 -17.26
N LYS A 274 -9.87 4.09 -16.89
CA LYS A 274 -10.21 5.16 -17.85
C LYS A 274 -8.99 5.97 -18.30
N VAL A 275 -7.92 5.97 -17.51
CA VAL A 275 -6.68 6.68 -17.81
C VAL A 275 -5.56 5.75 -18.24
N GLU A 276 -5.78 4.42 -18.17
CA GLU A 276 -4.92 3.36 -18.73
C GLU A 276 -4.66 3.67 -20.21
N ASP A 277 -3.38 3.67 -20.59
CA ASP A 277 -2.98 3.92 -21.96
C ASP A 277 -2.98 2.60 -22.77
N SER A 278 -2.54 2.64 -24.02
CA SER A 278 -2.50 1.43 -24.86
C SER A 278 -1.44 0.41 -24.41
N GLU A 279 -0.50 0.80 -23.56
CA GLU A 279 0.55 -0.05 -23.00
C GLU A 279 0.23 -0.51 -21.57
N GLY A 280 -0.77 0.12 -20.91
CA GLY A 280 -1.22 -0.18 -19.54
C GLY A 280 -1.04 1.02 -18.64
#